data_AF-A0A6P4ASU1-F1
#
_entry.id   AF-A0A6P4ASU1-F1
#
_cell.length_a   1.000
_cell.length_b   1.000
_cell.length_c   1.000
_cell.angle_alpha   90.00
_cell.angle_beta   90.00
_cell.angle_gamma   90.00
#
_symmetry.space_group_name_H-M   'P 1'
#
loop_
_entity.id
_entity.type
_entity.pdbx_description
1 polymer ?
#
loop_
_entity_poly.entity_id
_entity_poly.type
_entity_poly.pdbx_seq_one_letter_code
_entity_poly.pdbx_strand_id
1 'polypeptide(L)'
;MLLCHCNCLCHSLRHKSRRFCLKMEARRLAILCSHLRPLDSRPVSVRPLPVSTSDCASTSNHQHHSNRQNDCVFCKIIGGELPAFKLYEDDMCLCILDKNPLSRGHSLIIPKSHFSSLQETPPSVVAAMCSKVPFISSAIMKATGSDSFNLLVNNGEAAGQVIFHTHIHIIPRKASDCLWASESLRRHSLKQDQEASRLVDCVREQLLSDNSEDIKGEGSSLIRNQ
;
A
#
# COMPACT_ATOMS: atom_id res chain seq x y z
N MET A 1 11.59 61.89 18.08
CA MET A 1 10.50 61.02 18.58
C MET A 1 9.28 61.34 17.73
N LEU A 2 8.71 60.54 16.84
CA LEU A 2 8.71 59.10 16.59
C LEU A 2 8.82 58.84 15.07
N LEU A 3 9.53 57.76 14.73
CA LEU A 3 9.67 57.21 13.39
C LEU A 3 8.47 56.33 13.01
N CYS A 4 7.95 56.57 11.80
CA CYS A 4 7.78 55.58 10.73
C CYS A 4 7.82 54.10 11.14
N HIS A 5 6.69 53.38 11.18
CA HIS A 5 6.60 51.91 11.03
C HIS A 5 5.15 51.49 10.76
N CYS A 6 4.75 51.43 9.48
CA CYS A 6 3.54 50.70 9.09
C CYS A 6 3.62 50.31 7.61
N ASN A 7 4.33 49.21 7.28
CA ASN A 7 4.09 48.46 6.02
C ASN A 7 4.83 47.11 5.84
N CYS A 8 5.44 46.51 6.87
CA CYS A 8 6.17 45.24 6.69
C CYS A 8 5.38 43.93 6.95
N LEU A 9 4.13 43.98 7.43
CA LEU A 9 3.42 42.75 7.85
C LEU A 9 2.60 42.04 6.76
N CYS A 10 2.29 42.67 5.63
CA CYS A 10 1.38 42.06 4.65
C CYS A 10 2.09 41.11 3.64
N HIS A 11 3.40 41.26 3.43
CA HIS A 11 4.14 40.46 2.43
C HIS A 11 4.65 39.11 2.99
N SER A 12 4.92 39.02 4.30
CA SER A 12 5.42 37.81 4.96
C SER A 12 4.37 36.68 5.06
N LEU A 13 3.08 37.04 5.17
CA LEU A 13 1.98 36.09 5.31
C LEU A 13 1.62 35.38 3.98
N ARG A 14 1.78 36.05 2.84
CA ARG A 14 1.53 35.44 1.51
C ARG A 14 2.66 34.50 1.06
N HIS A 15 3.92 34.80 1.41
CA HIS A 15 5.06 33.92 1.12
C HIS A 15 5.09 32.67 2.01
N LYS A 16 4.65 32.75 3.28
CA LYS A 16 4.52 31.58 4.16
C LYS A 16 3.44 30.62 3.68
N SER A 17 2.29 31.13 3.23
CA SER A 17 1.19 30.29 2.72
C SER A 17 1.57 29.51 1.45
N ARG A 18 2.29 30.13 0.49
CA ARG A 18 2.79 29.43 -0.70
C ARG A 18 3.90 28.41 -0.40
N ARG A 19 4.83 28.70 0.52
CA ARG A 19 5.86 27.74 0.98
C ARG A 19 5.27 26.56 1.77
N PHE A 20 4.12 26.75 2.42
CA PHE A 20 3.43 25.70 3.17
C PHE A 20 2.65 24.75 2.24
N CYS A 21 2.02 25.29 1.19
CA CYS A 21 1.33 24.52 0.15
C CYS A 21 2.31 23.61 -0.63
N LEU A 22 3.46 24.14 -1.06
CA LEU A 22 4.53 23.37 -1.73
C LEU A 22 5.15 22.28 -0.83
N LYS A 23 5.13 22.44 0.50
CA LYS A 23 5.62 21.44 1.46
C LYS A 23 4.61 20.32 1.74
N MET A 24 3.32 20.54 1.52
CA MET A 24 2.29 19.48 1.68
C MET A 24 2.25 18.56 0.46
N GLU A 25 2.40 19.08 -0.75
CA GLU A 25 2.57 18.26 -1.96
C GLU A 25 3.81 17.36 -1.85
N ALA A 26 4.94 17.90 -1.36
CA ALA A 26 6.17 17.14 -1.15
C ALA A 26 6.04 15.96 -0.16
N ARG A 27 5.05 15.96 0.74
CA ARG A 27 4.86 14.91 1.77
C ARG A 27 3.94 13.78 1.30
N ARG A 28 2.94 14.08 0.48
CA ARG A 28 2.23 13.04 -0.29
C ARG A 28 3.17 12.41 -1.33
N LEU A 29 4.11 13.20 -1.85
CA LEU A 29 5.14 12.72 -2.79
C LEU A 29 6.15 11.75 -2.18
N ALA A 30 6.44 11.70 -0.86
CA ALA A 30 7.48 10.79 -0.38
C ALA A 30 7.09 9.29 -0.49
N ILE A 31 5.81 8.97 -0.26
CA ILE A 31 5.25 7.61 -0.42
C ILE A 31 4.91 7.33 -1.89
N LEU A 32 4.52 8.36 -2.67
CA LEU A 32 4.24 8.22 -4.10
C LEU A 32 5.52 8.16 -4.97
N CYS A 33 6.58 8.89 -4.63
CA CYS A 33 7.80 9.01 -5.43
C CYS A 33 8.78 7.84 -5.29
N SER A 34 8.64 7.00 -4.26
CA SER A 34 9.38 5.73 -4.19
C SER A 34 8.96 4.77 -5.31
N HIS A 35 7.82 4.98 -5.97
CA HIS A 35 7.31 4.03 -6.96
C HIS A 35 7.12 4.62 -8.37
N LEU A 36 7.32 5.94 -8.56
CA LEU A 36 7.03 6.64 -9.82
C LEU A 36 8.28 7.12 -10.60
N ARG A 37 9.40 6.38 -10.58
CA ARG A 37 10.51 6.65 -11.52
C ARG A 37 10.68 5.51 -12.52
N PRO A 38 10.12 5.63 -13.75
CA PRO A 38 10.53 4.81 -14.87
C PRO A 38 11.98 5.14 -15.23
N LEU A 39 12.84 4.13 -15.35
CA LEU A 39 14.16 4.28 -15.96
C LEU A 39 13.98 4.38 -17.48
N ASP A 40 14.72 5.32 -18.09
CA ASP A 40 14.91 5.45 -19.54
C ASP A 40 15.25 4.10 -20.18
N SER A 41 14.35 3.56 -21.01
CA SER A 41 14.66 2.46 -21.91
C SER A 41 15.16 3.03 -23.24
N ARG A 42 16.48 2.88 -23.49
CA ARG A 42 17.01 2.98 -24.86
C ARG A 42 16.41 1.86 -25.70
N PRO A 43 15.99 2.12 -26.95
CA PRO A 43 15.34 1.11 -27.77
C PRO A 43 16.37 0.11 -28.34
N VAL A 44 16.15 -1.18 -28.10
CA VAL A 44 16.77 -2.26 -28.86
C VAL A 44 15.76 -2.70 -29.92
N SER A 45 16.17 -2.61 -31.19
CA SER A 45 15.38 -3.01 -32.35
C SER A 45 15.43 -4.52 -32.54
N VAL A 46 14.25 -5.17 -32.58
CA VAL A 46 14.11 -6.53 -33.10
C VAL A 46 12.90 -6.57 -34.05
N ARG A 47 13.12 -7.04 -35.27
CA ARG A 47 12.11 -7.25 -36.33
C ARG A 47 11.32 -8.53 -36.07
N PRO A 48 10.01 -8.59 -36.39
CA PRO A 48 9.25 -9.83 -36.38
C PRO A 48 9.08 -10.45 -37.78
N LEU A 49 8.92 -11.77 -37.83
CA LEU A 49 8.35 -12.53 -38.95
C LEU A 49 7.18 -13.41 -38.45
N PRO A 50 6.24 -13.80 -39.33
CA PRO A 50 4.85 -14.07 -38.97
C PRO A 50 4.48 -15.56 -39.07
N VAL A 51 3.50 -16.02 -38.28
CA VAL A 51 2.65 -17.17 -38.65
C VAL A 51 1.24 -17.01 -38.05
N SER A 52 0.26 -17.37 -38.87
CA SER A 52 -1.19 -17.23 -38.73
C SER A 52 -1.91 -18.44 -38.10
N THR A 53 -3.22 -18.25 -37.94
CA THR A 53 -4.35 -19.19 -37.80
C THR A 53 -4.70 -19.53 -36.34
N SER A 54 -5.96 -19.58 -35.88
CA SER A 54 -7.29 -19.55 -36.50
C SER A 54 -8.35 -19.20 -35.43
N ASP A 55 -9.52 -18.75 -35.91
CA ASP A 55 -10.73 -18.41 -35.15
C ASP A 55 -11.31 -19.54 -34.27
N CYS A 56 -11.89 -19.16 -33.12
CA CYS A 56 -13.31 -19.42 -32.84
C CYS A 56 -13.81 -18.68 -31.58
N ALA A 57 -14.95 -18.02 -31.74
CA ALA A 57 -15.62 -17.22 -30.72
C ALA A 57 -16.21 -18.09 -29.60
N SER A 58 -16.01 -17.66 -28.36
CA SER A 58 -16.92 -17.97 -27.26
C SER A 58 -16.92 -16.82 -26.25
N THR A 59 -18.09 -16.23 -26.10
CA THR A 59 -18.43 -15.25 -25.08
C THR A 59 -18.30 -15.87 -23.70
N SER A 60 -17.35 -15.41 -22.90
CA SER A 60 -17.44 -15.49 -21.44
C SER A 60 -16.68 -14.32 -20.82
N ASN A 61 -17.37 -13.63 -19.91
CA ASN A 61 -16.98 -12.37 -19.29
C ASN A 61 -15.93 -12.62 -18.17
N HIS A 62 -14.81 -13.27 -18.49
CA HIS A 62 -13.73 -13.63 -17.54
C HIS A 62 -12.39 -12.93 -17.82
N GLN A 63 -12.33 -11.99 -18.77
CA GLN A 63 -11.04 -11.50 -19.30
C GLN A 63 -10.34 -10.39 -18.48
N HIS A 64 -10.84 -9.96 -17.32
CA HIS A 64 -10.18 -8.85 -16.60
C HIS A 64 -9.21 -9.27 -15.46
N HIS A 65 -9.23 -10.53 -15.00
CA HIS A 65 -8.40 -10.96 -13.86
C HIS A 65 -6.98 -11.42 -14.27
N SER A 66 -6.82 -12.04 -15.44
CA SER A 66 -5.52 -12.61 -15.87
C SER A 66 -4.50 -11.56 -16.31
N ASN A 67 -4.95 -10.44 -16.87
CA ASN A 67 -4.02 -9.45 -17.45
C ASN A 67 -3.27 -8.63 -16.37
N ARG A 68 -3.88 -8.41 -15.19
CA ARG A 68 -3.24 -7.65 -14.10
C ARG A 68 -2.17 -8.44 -13.34
N GLN A 69 -2.27 -9.77 -13.31
CA GLN A 69 -1.26 -10.63 -12.70
C GLN A 69 0.03 -10.66 -13.53
N ASN A 70 -0.08 -10.75 -14.86
CA ASN A 70 1.07 -10.82 -15.75
C ASN A 70 1.90 -9.54 -15.80
N ASP A 71 1.28 -8.38 -15.53
CA ASP A 71 2.00 -7.09 -15.48
C ASP A 71 2.39 -6.66 -14.06
N CYS A 72 2.01 -7.42 -13.04
CA CYS A 72 2.33 -7.09 -11.65
C CYS A 72 3.81 -7.33 -11.34
N VAL A 73 4.51 -6.28 -10.91
CA VAL A 73 5.93 -6.36 -10.52
C VAL A 73 6.20 -7.37 -9.39
N PHE A 74 5.29 -7.50 -8.42
CA PHE A 74 5.45 -8.49 -7.34
C PHE A 74 5.19 -9.91 -7.83
N CYS A 75 4.21 -10.15 -8.70
CA CYS A 75 4.05 -11.46 -9.34
C CYS A 75 5.32 -11.87 -10.10
N LYS A 76 5.93 -10.95 -10.86
CA LYS A 76 7.21 -11.20 -11.56
C LYS A 76 8.36 -11.50 -10.61
N ILE A 77 8.44 -10.82 -9.45
CA ILE A 77 9.44 -11.12 -8.42
C ILE A 77 9.19 -12.51 -7.80
N ILE A 78 7.94 -12.84 -7.48
CA ILE A 78 7.54 -14.14 -6.92
C ILE A 78 7.86 -15.27 -7.91
N GLY A 79 7.57 -15.07 -9.20
CA GLY A 79 7.88 -16.01 -10.28
C GLY A 79 9.35 -16.08 -10.68
N GLY A 80 10.21 -15.23 -10.11
CA GLY A 80 11.66 -15.21 -10.40
C GLY A 80 12.05 -14.51 -11.69
N GLU A 81 11.12 -13.84 -12.37
CA GLU A 81 11.37 -13.05 -13.59
C GLU A 81 12.12 -11.74 -13.29
N LEU A 82 11.92 -11.17 -12.11
CA LEU A 82 12.60 -9.95 -11.64
C LEU A 82 13.42 -10.22 -10.38
N PRO A 83 14.63 -9.65 -10.24
CA PRO A 83 15.46 -9.85 -9.07
C PRO A 83 14.92 -9.06 -7.86
N ALA A 84 15.08 -9.63 -6.67
CA ALA A 84 14.83 -8.97 -5.40
C ALA A 84 15.75 -9.52 -4.30
N PHE A 85 16.09 -8.69 -3.32
CA PHE A 85 16.79 -9.14 -2.11
C PHE A 85 15.78 -9.75 -1.14
N LYS A 86 15.70 -11.08 -1.13
CA LYS A 86 14.80 -11.84 -0.26
C LYS A 86 15.35 -11.89 1.17
N LEU A 87 14.48 -11.61 2.14
CA LEU A 87 14.77 -11.70 3.58
C LEU A 87 14.13 -12.94 4.22
N TYR A 88 12.97 -13.34 3.71
CA TYR A 88 12.19 -14.46 4.21
C TYR A 88 11.28 -14.98 3.10
N GLU A 89 11.05 -16.29 3.04
CA GLU A 89 10.10 -16.90 2.12
C GLU A 89 9.51 -18.15 2.76
N ASP A 90 8.19 -18.31 2.69
CA ASP A 90 7.47 -19.55 3.00
C ASP A 90 6.43 -19.85 1.91
N ASP A 91 5.55 -20.82 2.15
CA ASP A 91 4.54 -21.24 1.16
C ASP A 91 3.48 -20.15 0.88
N MET A 92 3.29 -19.20 1.80
CA MET A 92 2.22 -18.21 1.73
C MET A 92 2.71 -16.80 1.36
N CYS A 93 3.91 -16.43 1.81
CA CYS A 93 4.41 -15.07 1.69
C CYS A 93 5.91 -15.00 1.43
N LEU A 94 6.32 -13.85 0.90
CA LEU A 94 7.69 -13.49 0.60
C LEU A 94 7.97 -12.12 1.22
N CYS A 95 9.12 -11.96 1.87
CA CYS A 95 9.60 -10.68 2.34
C CYS A 95 10.85 -10.25 1.57
N ILE A 96 10.82 -9.04 1.02
CA ILE A 96 11.90 -8.45 0.24
C ILE A 96 12.29 -7.08 0.76
N LEU A 97 13.52 -6.63 0.50
CA LEU A 97 13.86 -5.22 0.66
C LEU A 97 13.12 -4.36 -0.38
N ASP A 98 12.62 -3.21 0.05
CA ASP A 98 12.08 -2.21 -0.86
C ASP A 98 13.22 -1.65 -1.74
N LYS A 99 12.97 -1.57 -3.05
CA LYS A 99 13.92 -1.02 -4.03
C LYS A 99 14.20 0.46 -3.81
N ASN A 100 13.22 1.20 -3.30
CA ASN A 100 13.27 2.64 -3.04
C ASN A 100 12.94 2.90 -1.55
N PRO A 101 13.85 2.54 -0.64
CA PRO A 101 13.58 2.48 0.78
C PRO A 101 13.38 3.88 1.40
N LEU A 102 12.38 4.03 2.28
CA LEU A 102 12.17 5.25 3.08
C LEU A 102 13.19 5.35 4.22
N SER A 103 13.69 4.22 4.70
CA SER A 103 14.74 4.11 5.70
C SER A 103 15.55 2.83 5.46
N ARG A 104 16.77 2.77 6.01
CA ARG A 104 17.62 1.59 5.87
C ARG A 104 16.91 0.36 6.46
N GLY A 105 16.73 -0.67 5.64
CA GLY A 105 16.01 -1.90 6.00
C GLY A 105 14.50 -1.83 5.78
N HIS A 106 13.98 -0.82 5.06
CA HIS A 106 12.60 -0.84 4.58
C HIS A 106 12.35 -2.10 3.76
N SER A 107 11.36 -2.87 4.18
CA SER A 107 11.03 -4.18 3.61
C SER A 107 9.53 -4.30 3.37
N LEU A 108 9.16 -5.21 2.47
CA LEU A 108 7.79 -5.50 2.07
C LEU A 108 7.50 -6.97 2.30
N ILE A 109 6.46 -7.29 3.09
CA ILE A 109 5.87 -8.63 3.11
C ILE A 109 4.76 -8.65 2.06
N ILE A 110 4.82 -9.59 1.13
CA ILE A 110 3.86 -9.79 0.04
C ILE A 110 3.32 -11.22 0.07
N PRO A 111 2.01 -11.45 -0.15
CA PRO A 111 1.49 -12.78 -0.36
C PRO A 111 1.96 -13.30 -1.72
N LYS A 112 2.16 -14.62 -1.84
CA LYS A 112 2.52 -15.27 -3.11
C LYS A 112 1.38 -15.19 -4.13
N SER A 113 0.13 -15.31 -3.66
CA SER A 113 -1.05 -15.07 -4.47
C SER A 113 -1.30 -13.57 -4.67
N HIS A 114 -1.82 -13.20 -5.84
CA HIS A 114 -2.12 -11.81 -6.18
C HIS A 114 -3.49 -11.38 -5.63
N PHE A 115 -3.50 -10.32 -4.83
CA PHE A 115 -4.69 -9.62 -4.37
C PHE A 115 -4.46 -8.13 -4.56
N SER A 116 -5.39 -7.39 -5.17
CA SER A 116 -5.09 -6.01 -5.58
C SER A 116 -5.10 -5.03 -4.41
N SER A 117 -5.78 -5.39 -3.31
CA SER A 117 -5.98 -4.59 -2.12
C SER A 117 -6.13 -5.48 -0.87
N LEU A 118 -6.02 -4.88 0.31
CA LEU A 118 -6.22 -5.59 1.58
C LEU A 118 -7.65 -6.11 1.72
N GLN A 119 -8.67 -5.40 1.21
CA GLN A 119 -10.07 -5.85 1.27
C GLN A 119 -10.32 -7.09 0.40
N GLU A 120 -9.59 -7.23 -0.71
CA GLU A 120 -9.67 -8.40 -1.58
C GLU A 120 -8.80 -9.57 -1.08
N THR A 121 -8.01 -9.36 -0.02
CA THR A 121 -7.12 -10.39 0.51
C THR A 121 -7.86 -11.24 1.53
N PRO A 122 -7.91 -12.58 1.37
CA PRO A 122 -8.58 -13.45 2.33
C PRO A 122 -8.03 -13.28 3.75
N PRO A 123 -8.89 -13.30 4.79
CA PRO A 123 -8.45 -13.12 6.18
C PRO A 123 -7.34 -14.08 6.62
N SER A 124 -7.36 -15.33 6.13
CA SER A 124 -6.32 -16.33 6.40
C SER A 124 -4.96 -15.94 5.84
N VAL A 125 -4.92 -15.31 4.66
CA VAL A 125 -3.68 -14.82 4.03
C VAL A 125 -3.16 -13.60 4.80
N VAL A 126 -4.03 -12.66 5.17
CA VAL A 126 -3.66 -11.51 6.00
C VAL A 126 -3.08 -11.97 7.34
N ALA A 127 -3.75 -12.93 8.00
CA ALA A 127 -3.27 -13.51 9.25
C ALA A 127 -1.90 -14.18 9.09
N ALA A 128 -1.70 -14.94 8.01
CA ALA A 128 -0.41 -15.56 7.71
C ALA A 128 0.71 -14.52 7.55
N MET A 129 0.50 -13.46 6.78
CA MET A 129 1.48 -12.38 6.61
C MET A 129 1.78 -11.67 7.94
N CYS A 130 0.74 -11.28 8.67
CA CYS A 130 0.87 -10.59 9.96
C CYS A 130 1.57 -11.45 11.02
N SER A 131 1.38 -12.78 11.00
CA SER A 131 2.04 -13.70 11.92
C SER A 131 3.57 -13.68 11.79
N LYS A 132 4.10 -13.30 10.62
CA LYS A 132 5.55 -13.23 10.37
C LYS A 132 6.17 -11.90 10.78
N VAL A 133 5.35 -10.86 10.97
CA VAL A 133 5.83 -9.50 11.27
C VAL A 133 6.77 -9.48 12.49
N PRO A 134 6.45 -10.07 13.65
CA PRO A 134 7.33 -10.01 14.82
C PRO A 134 8.70 -10.65 14.59
N PHE A 135 8.74 -11.78 13.88
CA PHE A 135 9.97 -12.50 13.57
C PHE A 135 10.85 -11.69 12.62
N ILE A 136 10.28 -11.23 11.50
CA ILE A 136 11.00 -10.51 10.45
C ILE A 136 11.45 -9.12 10.93
N SER A 137 10.55 -8.35 11.56
CA SER A 137 10.87 -6.99 12.01
C SER A 137 11.95 -6.99 13.09
N SER A 138 11.95 -7.98 13.99
CA SER A 138 13.00 -8.13 15.01
C SER A 138 14.38 -8.36 14.38
N ALA A 139 14.47 -9.17 13.32
CA ALA A 139 15.72 -9.37 12.60
C ALA A 139 16.17 -8.08 11.90
N ILE A 140 15.24 -7.36 11.25
CA ILE A 140 15.53 -6.09 10.59
C ILE A 140 16.02 -5.02 11.58
N MET A 141 15.35 -4.86 12.73
CA MET A 141 15.76 -3.89 13.75
C MET A 141 17.18 -4.16 14.26
N LYS A 142 17.50 -5.42 14.57
CA LYS A 142 18.85 -5.82 14.98
C LYS A 142 19.90 -5.53 13.90
N ALA A 143 19.60 -5.87 12.65
CA ALA A 143 20.52 -5.67 11.52
C ALA A 143 20.74 -4.18 11.18
N THR A 144 19.78 -3.31 11.50
CA THR A 144 19.83 -1.88 11.17
C THR A 144 20.23 -0.99 12.35
N GLY A 145 20.24 -1.54 13.56
CA GLY A 145 20.37 -0.78 14.81
C GLY A 145 19.25 0.26 14.94
N SER A 146 18.03 -0.11 14.57
CA SER A 146 16.84 0.76 14.69
C SER A 146 16.07 0.41 15.96
N ASP A 147 15.51 1.43 16.60
CA ASP A 147 14.84 1.28 17.91
C ASP A 147 13.38 0.84 17.79
N SER A 148 12.78 1.12 16.64
CA SER A 148 11.36 0.89 16.39
C SER A 148 11.12 0.68 14.89
N PHE A 149 9.88 0.38 14.52
CA PHE A 149 9.47 0.33 13.12
C PHE A 149 8.02 0.77 12.98
N ASN A 150 7.63 1.05 11.74
CA ASN A 150 6.24 1.20 11.38
C ASN A 150 5.79 0.05 10.50
N LEU A 151 4.56 -0.38 10.74
CA LEU A 151 3.84 -1.28 9.89
C LEU A 151 2.81 -0.47 9.11
N LEU A 152 2.86 -0.51 7.78
CA LEU A 152 1.98 0.28 6.93
C LEU A 152 1.43 -0.58 5.80
N VAL A 153 0.14 -0.41 5.52
CA VAL A 153 -0.52 -0.91 4.31
C VAL A 153 -1.20 0.28 3.66
N ASN A 154 -0.86 0.56 2.41
CA ASN A 154 -1.58 1.54 1.61
C ASN A 154 -2.68 0.81 0.85
N ASN A 155 -3.91 1.29 0.98
CA ASN A 155 -5.05 0.63 0.37
C ASN A 155 -5.86 1.59 -0.49
N GLY A 156 -5.76 1.42 -1.80
CA GLY A 156 -6.30 2.34 -2.80
C GLY A 156 -5.33 3.47 -3.14
N GLU A 157 -5.46 4.01 -4.35
CA GLU A 157 -4.59 5.07 -4.89
C GLU A 157 -4.57 6.33 -4.00
N ALA A 158 -5.74 6.74 -3.48
CA ALA A 158 -5.86 7.90 -2.60
C ALA A 158 -5.10 7.73 -1.27
N ALA A 159 -4.86 6.49 -0.84
CA ALA A 159 -4.03 6.16 0.33
C ALA A 159 -2.54 6.01 -0.02
N GLY A 160 -2.15 6.24 -1.28
CA GLY A 160 -0.76 6.11 -1.75
C GLY A 160 -0.40 4.70 -2.24
N GLN A 161 -1.37 3.84 -2.51
CA GLN A 161 -1.11 2.55 -3.15
C GLN A 161 -0.80 2.74 -4.63
N VAL A 162 0.31 2.16 -5.08
CA VAL A 162 0.83 2.32 -6.45
C VAL A 162 1.17 0.98 -7.09
N ILE A 163 1.45 -0.04 -6.28
CA ILE A 163 1.50 -1.43 -6.72
C ILE A 163 0.24 -2.11 -6.18
N PHE A 164 -0.65 -2.47 -7.10
CA PHE A 164 -1.91 -3.16 -6.80
C PHE A 164 -1.68 -4.66 -6.63
N HIS A 165 -0.86 -4.98 -5.63
CA HIS A 165 -0.65 -6.30 -5.06
C HIS A 165 -0.40 -6.09 -3.58
N THR A 166 -1.23 -6.66 -2.70
CA THR A 166 -1.20 -6.43 -1.26
C THR A 166 0.20 -6.55 -0.70
N HIS A 167 0.67 -5.52 -0.01
CA HIS A 167 1.99 -5.52 0.61
C HIS A 167 1.94 -4.79 1.94
N ILE A 168 2.66 -5.34 2.91
CA ILE A 168 2.83 -4.74 4.23
C ILE A 168 4.25 -4.20 4.30
N HIS A 169 4.38 -2.89 4.45
CA HIS A 169 5.65 -2.23 4.67
C HIS A 169 6.10 -2.42 6.12
N ILE A 170 7.36 -2.81 6.31
CA ILE A 170 8.09 -2.71 7.57
C ILE A 170 9.14 -1.62 7.37
N ILE A 171 8.93 -0.46 8.01
CA ILE A 171 9.82 0.70 7.88
C ILE A 171 10.57 0.89 9.21
N PRO A 172 11.84 0.49 9.34
CA PRO A 172 12.62 0.72 10.55
C PRO A 172 12.78 2.22 10.83
N ARG A 173 12.72 2.60 12.11
CA ARG A 173 12.71 3.99 12.55
C ARG A 173 13.80 4.27 13.56
N LYS A 174 14.37 5.48 13.43
CA LYS A 174 15.23 6.10 14.43
C LYS A 174 14.60 7.41 14.87
N ALA A 175 14.76 7.78 16.14
CA ALA A 175 14.16 9.01 16.66
C ALA A 175 14.51 10.26 15.84
N SER A 176 15.69 10.28 15.21
CA SER A 176 16.21 11.38 14.40
C SER A 176 15.85 11.35 12.91
N ASP A 177 15.11 10.34 12.42
CA ASP A 177 14.85 10.19 10.98
C ASP A 177 13.81 11.18 10.43
N CYS A 178 13.07 11.86 11.30
CA CYS A 178 12.10 12.90 10.96
C CYS A 178 11.06 12.51 9.90
N LEU A 179 10.83 11.20 9.65
CA LEU A 179 9.96 10.72 8.57
C LEU A 179 8.51 11.22 8.74
N TRP A 180 8.07 11.35 9.99
CA TRP A 180 6.80 11.95 10.35
C TRP A 180 7.01 13.10 11.33
N ALA A 181 7.40 14.26 10.80
CA ALA A 181 7.34 15.49 11.58
C ALA A 181 5.87 15.74 11.97
N SER A 182 5.54 15.53 13.25
CA SER A 182 4.19 15.71 13.84
C SER A 182 3.55 17.05 13.50
N GLU A 183 4.37 18.04 13.12
CA GLU A 183 3.99 19.41 12.83
C GLU A 183 3.06 19.57 11.60
N SER A 184 2.98 18.58 10.68
CA SER A 184 2.07 18.70 9.53
C SER A 184 0.66 18.18 9.75
N LEU A 185 0.42 17.36 10.78
CA LEU A 185 -0.88 16.72 10.98
C LEU A 185 -1.54 17.32 12.21
N ARG A 186 -2.47 18.26 11.98
CA ARG A 186 -3.31 18.76 13.05
C ARG A 186 -4.22 17.64 13.52
N ARG A 187 -4.04 17.23 14.77
CA ARG A 187 -4.97 16.33 15.45
C ARG A 187 -6.00 17.19 16.18
N HIS A 188 -7.27 16.95 15.88
CA HIS A 188 -8.37 17.57 16.59
C HIS A 188 -8.93 16.57 17.61
N SER A 189 -9.29 17.06 18.80
CA SER A 189 -10.02 16.22 19.75
C SER A 189 -11.38 15.88 19.14
N LEU A 190 -11.72 14.58 19.12
CA LEU A 190 -13.06 14.15 18.78
C LEU A 190 -14.03 14.71 19.83
N LYS A 191 -15.13 15.32 19.40
CA LYS A 191 -16.20 15.78 20.27
C LYS A 191 -17.20 14.64 20.46
N GLN A 192 -17.74 14.50 21.68
CA GLN A 192 -18.85 13.59 21.96
C GLN A 192 -20.16 14.30 21.61
N ASP A 193 -20.47 14.37 20.32
CA ASP A 193 -21.66 15.03 19.81
C ASP A 193 -22.48 14.10 18.90
N GLN A 194 -23.61 14.61 18.42
CA GLN A 194 -24.51 13.85 17.56
C GLN A 194 -23.86 13.43 16.24
N GLU A 195 -22.88 14.17 15.73
CA GLU A 195 -22.17 13.80 14.49
C GLU A 195 -21.33 12.55 14.72
N ALA A 196 -20.54 12.53 15.80
CA ALA A 196 -19.76 11.36 16.18
C ALA A 196 -20.64 10.13 16.44
N SER A 197 -21.78 10.30 17.14
CA SER A 197 -22.74 9.21 17.36
C SER A 197 -23.32 8.66 16.05
N ARG A 198 -23.76 9.54 15.14
CA ARG A 198 -24.28 9.12 13.82
C ARG A 198 -23.26 8.34 13.02
N LEU A 199 -22.00 8.77 13.02
CA LEU A 199 -20.93 8.04 12.34
C LEU A 199 -20.75 6.63 12.91
N VAL A 200 -20.79 6.49 14.23
CA VAL A 200 -20.72 5.18 14.89
C VAL A 200 -21.88 4.28 14.46
N ASP A 201 -23.11 4.82 14.45
CA ASP A 201 -24.29 4.06 14.08
C ASP A 201 -24.22 3.62 12.61
N CYS A 202 -23.88 4.53 11.70
CA CYS A 202 -23.67 4.19 10.28
C CYS A 202 -22.62 3.11 10.08
N VAL A 203 -21.47 3.18 10.78
CA VAL A 203 -20.43 2.14 10.67
C VAL A 203 -20.94 0.79 11.18
N ARG A 204 -21.67 0.77 12.31
CA ARG A 204 -22.23 -0.47 12.87
C ARG A 204 -23.25 -1.11 11.95
N GLU A 205 -24.09 -0.31 11.29
CA GLU A 205 -25.06 -0.82 10.31
C GLU A 205 -24.36 -1.53 9.14
N GLN A 206 -23.28 -0.95 8.60
CA GLN A 206 -22.50 -1.59 7.52
C GLN A 206 -21.82 -2.89 7.99
N LEU A 207 -21.31 -2.93 9.22
CA LEU A 207 -20.73 -4.17 9.76
C LEU A 207 -21.76 -5.29 9.92
N LEU A 208 -23.03 -4.98 10.15
CA LEU A 208 -24.09 -5.98 10.28
C LEU A 208 -24.58 -6.50 8.92
N SER A 209 -24.60 -5.66 7.88
CA SER A 209 -25.01 -6.08 6.53
C SER A 209 -24.04 -7.10 5.95
N ASP A 210 -22.74 -6.89 6.12
CA ASP A 210 -21.68 -7.72 5.51
C ASP A 210 -21.67 -9.15 6.08
N ASN A 211 -22.00 -9.30 7.38
CA ASN A 211 -22.08 -10.62 8.02
C ASN A 211 -23.29 -11.47 7.58
N SER A 212 -24.29 -10.88 6.93
CA SER A 212 -25.51 -11.58 6.51
C SER A 212 -25.38 -12.34 5.18
N GLU A 213 -24.38 -12.00 4.37
CA GLU A 213 -24.11 -12.65 3.08
C GLU A 213 -23.33 -13.96 3.24
N ASP A 214 -22.43 -14.05 4.23
CA ASP A 214 -21.62 -15.25 4.50
C ASP A 214 -22.48 -16.46 4.97
N ILE A 215 -23.63 -16.22 5.62
CA ILE A 215 -24.50 -17.31 6.12
C ILE A 215 -25.31 -17.98 4.99
N LYS A 216 -25.45 -17.34 3.81
CA LYS A 216 -26.19 -17.93 2.68
C LYS A 216 -25.35 -18.88 1.82
N GLY A 217 -24.05 -19.01 2.07
CA GLY A 217 -23.12 -19.85 1.28
C GLY A 217 -22.94 -21.29 1.75
N GLU A 218 -23.27 -21.62 3.01
CA GLU A 218 -23.13 -22.97 3.56
C GLU A 218 -24.49 -23.65 3.71
N GLY A 219 -25.10 -24.04 2.59
CA GLY A 219 -26.45 -24.58 2.60
C GLY A 219 -26.83 -25.44 1.41
N SER A 220 -25.95 -26.32 0.92
CA SER A 220 -26.39 -27.48 0.11
C SER A 220 -25.27 -28.51 -0.07
N SER A 221 -25.22 -29.51 0.82
CA SER A 221 -24.87 -30.89 0.46
C SER A 221 -25.11 -31.82 1.65
N LEU A 222 -26.36 -32.24 1.84
CA LEU A 222 -26.65 -33.53 2.45
C LEU A 222 -27.48 -34.33 1.45
N ILE A 223 -26.76 -34.97 0.53
CA ILE A 223 -27.27 -36.08 -0.27
C ILE A 223 -27.40 -37.30 0.66
N ARG A 224 -28.67 -37.58 1.00
CA ARG A 224 -29.33 -38.89 0.99
C ARG A 224 -28.41 -40.10 0.68
N ASN A 225 -28.32 -41.06 1.61
CA ASN A 225 -28.21 -42.48 1.25
C ASN A 225 -28.64 -43.38 2.41
N GLN A 226 -29.72 -44.11 2.12
CA GLN A 226 -30.19 -45.43 2.59
C GLN A 226 -30.17 -45.75 4.09
#